data_AF-A0A2M7H0Y1-F1
#
_entry.id   AF-A0A2M7H0Y1-F1
#
_cell.length_a   1.000
_cell.length_b   1.000
_cell.length_c   1.000
_cell.angle_alpha   90.00
_cell.angle_beta   90.00
_cell.angle_gamma   90.00
#
_symmetry.space_group_name_H-M   'P 1'
#
loop_
_entity.id
_entity.type
_entity.pdbx_description
1 polymer ?
#
loop_
_entity_poly.entity_id
_entity_poly.type
_entity_poly.pdbx_seq_one_letter_code
_entity_poly.pdbx_strand_id
1 'polypeptide(L)'
;MAIGIIFLVGIEYKLTLGEINELNEKIASSETILREFKERKVFYIIDKGDGNLLFYQIVPAENSTVFSLLKELAQRENFEIEYKTYEGMGVFVESIAEIKNGMDNKYWQYWVNGELPMVAADKKEIKEGDKVEWKFAPASF
;
A
#
# COMPACT_ATOMS: atom_id res chain seq x y z
N MET A 1 27.68 -48.64 -32.56
CA MET A 1 26.42 -48.38 -31.82
C MET A 1 26.59 -47.42 -30.65
N ALA A 2 27.66 -47.49 -29.85
CA ALA A 2 27.82 -46.65 -28.64
C ALA A 2 28.06 -45.13 -28.88
N ILE A 3 28.69 -44.73 -29.99
CA ILE A 3 29.05 -43.32 -30.25
C ILE A 3 27.81 -42.45 -30.52
N GLY A 4 26.79 -42.99 -31.18
CA GLY A 4 25.54 -42.26 -31.47
C GLY A 4 24.71 -41.94 -30.22
N ILE A 5 24.77 -42.80 -29.19
CA ILE A 5 24.04 -42.63 -27.93
C ILE A 5 24.62 -41.48 -27.10
N ILE A 6 25.94 -41.37 -27.02
CA ILE A 6 26.63 -40.29 -26.29
C ILE A 6 26.32 -38.92 -26.92
N PHE A 7 26.26 -38.85 -28.25
CA PHE A 7 25.95 -37.62 -28.97
C PHE A 7 24.51 -37.14 -28.73
N LEU A 8 23.55 -38.08 -28.72
CA LEU A 8 22.14 -37.79 -28.41
C LEU A 8 21.95 -37.26 -26.97
N VAL A 9 22.56 -37.92 -25.98
CA VAL A 9 22.51 -37.47 -24.58
C VAL A 9 23.12 -36.08 -24.41
N GLY A 10 24.20 -35.78 -25.12
CA GLY A 10 24.81 -34.44 -25.12
C GLY A 10 23.93 -33.36 -25.73
N ILE A 11 23.11 -33.69 -26.73
CA ILE A 11 22.14 -32.77 -27.34
C ILE A 11 20.98 -32.51 -26.37
N GLU A 12 20.39 -33.56 -25.80
CA GLU A 12 19.32 -33.45 -24.80
C GLU A 12 19.79 -32.64 -23.59
N TYR A 13 21.02 -32.85 -23.14
CA TYR A 13 21.62 -32.06 -22.06
C TYR A 13 21.77 -30.57 -22.42
N LYS A 14 22.18 -30.24 -23.64
CA LYS A 14 22.27 -28.84 -24.08
C LYS A 14 20.89 -28.18 -24.25
N LEU A 15 19.90 -28.93 -24.75
CA LEU A 15 18.53 -28.45 -24.88
C LEU A 15 17.92 -28.15 -23.50
N THR A 16 18.04 -29.10 -22.56
CA THR A 16 17.55 -28.92 -21.18
C THR A 16 18.25 -27.76 -20.47
N LEU A 17 19.56 -27.58 -20.66
CA LEU A 17 20.27 -26.40 -20.14
C LEU A 17 19.75 -25.08 -20.73
N GLY A 18 19.41 -25.05 -22.01
CA GLY A 18 18.80 -23.89 -22.66
C GLY A 18 17.45 -23.53 -22.05
N GLU A 19 16.56 -24.51 -21.90
CA GLU A 19 15.25 -24.33 -21.27
C GLU A 19 15.36 -23.86 -19.81
N ILE A 20 16.32 -24.40 -19.05
CA ILE A 20 16.60 -23.99 -17.67
C ILE A 20 17.06 -22.52 -17.62
N ASN A 21 17.93 -22.10 -18.54
CA ASN A 21 18.40 -20.71 -18.58
C ASN A 21 17.25 -19.74 -18.93
N GLU A 22 16.42 -20.07 -19.92
CA GLU A 22 15.24 -19.25 -20.25
C GLU A 22 14.26 -19.16 -19.07
N LEU A 23 14.07 -20.26 -18.34
CA LEU A 23 13.20 -20.26 -17.16
C LEU A 23 13.77 -19.39 -16.04
N ASN A 24 15.09 -19.45 -15.80
CA ASN A 24 15.76 -18.62 -14.80
C ASN A 24 15.65 -17.12 -15.14
N GLU A 25 15.78 -16.74 -16.41
CA GLU A 25 15.57 -15.35 -16.85
C GLU A 25 14.12 -14.88 -16.60
N LYS A 26 13.13 -15.72 -16.92
CA LYS A 26 11.70 -15.42 -16.66
C LYS A 26 11.41 -15.26 -15.17
N ILE A 27 12.02 -16.12 -14.33
CA ILE A 27 11.88 -16.04 -12.87
C ILE A 27 12.45 -14.72 -12.36
N ALA A 28 13.69 -14.36 -12.75
CA ALA A 28 14.33 -13.11 -12.31
C ALA A 28 13.54 -11.86 -12.74
N SER A 29 13.00 -11.86 -13.97
CA SER A 29 12.10 -10.80 -14.45
C SER A 29 10.82 -10.72 -13.61
N SER A 30 10.19 -11.85 -13.31
CA SER A 30 8.98 -11.91 -12.48
C SER A 30 9.23 -11.40 -11.07
N GLU A 31 10.36 -11.76 -10.45
CA GLU A 31 10.76 -11.26 -9.13
C GLU A 31 10.93 -9.74 -9.13
N THR A 32 11.51 -9.19 -10.19
CA THR A 32 11.69 -7.74 -10.36
C THR A 32 10.34 -7.03 -10.47
N ILE A 33 9.44 -7.53 -11.33
CA ILE A 33 8.09 -6.97 -11.49
C ILE A 33 7.29 -7.05 -10.18
N LEU A 34 7.41 -8.15 -9.43
CA LEU A 34 6.75 -8.29 -8.13
C LEU A 34 7.30 -7.31 -7.10
N ARG A 35 8.62 -7.07 -7.09
CA ARG A 35 9.24 -6.08 -6.20
C ARG A 35 8.73 -4.68 -6.54
N GLU A 36 8.79 -4.29 -7.81
CA GLU A 36 8.27 -3.01 -8.28
C GLU A 36 6.78 -2.87 -7.95
N PHE A 37 5.95 -3.89 -8.23
CA PHE A 37 4.53 -3.84 -7.90
C PHE A 37 4.26 -3.72 -6.39
N LYS A 38 5.09 -4.34 -5.55
CA LYS A 38 5.00 -4.20 -4.10
C LYS A 38 5.42 -2.80 -3.64
N GLU A 39 6.47 -2.25 -4.23
CA GLU A 39 6.94 -0.88 -3.99
C GLU A 39 5.94 0.18 -4.49
N ARG A 40 5.14 -0.15 -5.51
CA ARG A 40 4.04 0.71 -5.98
C ARG A 40 2.87 0.83 -5.00
N LYS A 41 2.73 -0.12 -4.09
CA LYS A 41 1.62 -0.11 -3.12
C LYS A 41 1.94 0.81 -1.95
N VAL A 42 0.94 1.59 -1.58
CA VAL A 42 0.90 2.34 -0.33
C VAL A 42 0.36 1.42 0.76
N PHE A 43 1.00 1.44 1.92
CA PHE A 43 0.55 0.74 3.12
C PHE A 43 -0.31 1.67 3.94
N TYR A 44 -1.57 1.33 4.16
CA TYR A 44 -2.52 2.15 4.91
C TYR A 44 -2.91 1.43 6.20
N ILE A 45 -2.69 2.07 7.35
CA ILE A 45 -3.02 1.53 8.66
C ILE A 45 -4.09 2.43 9.29
N ILE A 46 -5.16 1.84 9.80
CA ILE A 46 -6.17 2.54 10.60
C ILE A 46 -6.13 1.93 12.00
N ASP A 47 -5.56 2.67 12.95
CA ASP A 47 -5.53 2.35 14.37
C ASP A 47 -6.72 2.99 15.07
N LYS A 48 -7.68 2.15 15.49
CA LYS A 48 -8.92 2.56 16.16
C LYS A 48 -8.72 2.98 17.62
N GLY A 49 -7.50 2.90 18.16
CA GLY A 49 -7.16 3.40 19.49
C GLY A 49 -7.58 2.50 20.65
N ASP A 50 -8.09 1.31 20.35
CA ASP A 50 -8.50 0.22 21.25
C ASP A 50 -7.63 -1.04 21.07
N GLY A 51 -6.56 -0.95 20.27
CA GLY A 51 -5.71 -2.07 19.86
C GLY A 51 -6.17 -2.76 18.56
N ASN A 52 -7.30 -2.36 18.00
CA ASN A 52 -7.74 -2.82 16.69
C ASN A 52 -7.03 -2.04 15.57
N LEU A 53 -6.19 -2.74 14.82
CA LEU A 53 -5.45 -2.22 13.68
C LEU A 53 -5.99 -2.83 12.39
N LEU A 54 -6.43 -1.99 11.46
CA LEU A 54 -6.80 -2.39 10.11
C LEU A 54 -5.64 -2.11 9.16
N PHE A 55 -5.28 -3.08 8.33
CA PHE A 55 -4.17 -2.98 7.40
C PHE A 55 -4.67 -3.13 5.96
N TYR A 56 -4.31 -2.16 5.13
CA TYR A 56 -4.65 -2.16 3.72
C TYR A 56 -3.42 -1.93 2.86
N GLN A 57 -3.48 -2.47 1.65
CA GLN A 57 -2.61 -2.09 0.55
C GLN A 57 -3.44 -1.53 -0.59
N ILE A 58 -2.96 -0.47 -1.20
CA ILE A 58 -3.65 0.21 -2.30
C ILE A 58 -2.60 0.76 -3.28
N VAL A 59 -2.85 0.62 -4.57
CA VAL A 59 -2.03 1.27 -5.60
C VAL A 59 -2.60 2.66 -5.79
N PRO A 60 -1.89 3.75 -5.44
CA PRO A 60 -2.43 5.08 -5.57
C PRO A 60 -2.61 5.45 -7.04
N ALA A 61 -3.73 6.10 -7.37
CA ALA A 61 -3.86 6.80 -8.64
C ALA A 61 -2.93 8.02 -8.68
N GLU A 62 -2.65 8.55 -9.87
CA GLU A 62 -1.88 9.78 -10.02
C GLU A 62 -2.49 10.93 -9.19
N ASN A 63 -1.63 11.70 -8.52
CA ASN A 63 -2.01 12.82 -7.65
C ASN A 63 -2.93 12.43 -6.48
N SER A 64 -2.92 11.17 -6.06
CA SER A 64 -3.63 10.74 -4.85
C SER A 64 -3.12 11.47 -3.62
N THR A 65 -4.04 11.76 -2.70
CA THR A 65 -3.75 12.34 -1.39
C THR A 65 -4.12 11.37 -0.29
N VAL A 66 -3.65 11.62 0.93
CA VAL A 66 -4.02 10.81 2.10
C VAL A 66 -5.54 10.65 2.19
N PHE A 67 -6.29 11.74 2.00
CA PHE A 67 -7.74 11.73 2.07
C PHE A 67 -8.40 11.05 0.87
N SER A 68 -7.88 11.20 -0.36
CA SER A 68 -8.48 10.49 -1.51
C SER A 68 -8.34 8.98 -1.36
N LEU A 69 -7.20 8.50 -0.84
CA LEU A 69 -7.01 7.08 -0.54
C LEU A 69 -7.92 6.61 0.59
N LEU A 70 -8.16 7.42 1.62
CA LEU A 70 -9.13 7.08 2.66
C LEU A 70 -10.53 6.87 2.08
N LYS A 71 -10.97 7.75 1.18
CA LYS A 71 -12.26 7.63 0.48
C LYS A 71 -12.33 6.36 -0.36
N GLU A 72 -11.27 6.03 -1.09
CA GLU A 72 -11.20 4.82 -1.91
C GLU A 72 -11.30 3.57 -1.04
N LEU A 73 -10.57 3.52 0.08
CA LEU A 73 -10.64 2.41 1.03
C LEU A 73 -12.03 2.30 1.66
N ALA A 74 -12.65 3.42 2.03
CA ALA A 74 -14.00 3.44 2.58
C ALA A 74 -15.01 2.80 1.61
N GLN A 75 -14.91 3.12 0.32
CA GLN A 75 -15.74 2.52 -0.72
C GLN A 75 -15.43 1.03 -0.94
N ARG A 76 -14.14 0.67 -1.03
CA ARG A 76 -13.70 -0.70 -1.31
C ARG A 76 -14.05 -1.68 -0.20
N GLU A 77 -13.90 -1.24 1.04
CA GLU A 77 -14.06 -2.06 2.25
C GLU A 77 -15.44 -1.87 2.90
N ASN A 78 -16.30 -1.03 2.31
CA ASN A 78 -17.66 -0.75 2.74
C ASN A 78 -17.75 -0.24 4.20
N PHE A 79 -16.96 0.78 4.52
CA PHE A 79 -17.09 1.56 5.75
C PHE A 79 -17.38 3.04 5.44
N GLU A 80 -17.99 3.74 6.39
CA GLU A 80 -18.35 5.15 6.24
C GLU A 80 -17.25 6.08 6.75
N ILE A 81 -17.22 7.31 6.22
CA ILE A 81 -16.35 8.39 6.67
C ILE A 81 -17.16 9.68 6.70
N GLU A 82 -17.14 10.38 7.84
CA GLU A 82 -17.65 11.75 7.94
C GLU A 82 -16.48 12.73 7.87
N TYR A 83 -16.67 13.84 7.15
CA TYR A 83 -15.67 14.87 7.04
C TYR A 83 -16.30 16.23 6.69
N LYS A 84 -15.57 17.28 7.04
CA LYS A 84 -15.94 18.65 6.72
C LYS A 84 -14.82 19.34 5.96
N THR A 85 -15.18 19.99 4.86
CA THR A 85 -14.25 20.82 4.10
C THR A 85 -14.29 22.25 4.61
N TYR A 86 -13.13 22.79 4.96
CA TYR A 86 -12.95 24.17 5.33
C TYR A 86 -12.18 24.88 4.22
N GLU A 87 -12.80 25.89 3.61
CA GLU A 87 -12.19 26.66 2.53
C GLU A 87 -10.83 27.24 2.95
N GLY A 88 -9.83 27.10 2.10
CA GLY A 88 -8.44 27.50 2.40
C GLY A 88 -7.68 26.55 3.34
N MET A 89 -8.34 25.91 4.30
CA MET A 89 -7.69 25.03 5.30
C MET A 89 -7.55 23.58 4.83
N GLY A 90 -8.58 23.03 4.18
CA GLY A 90 -8.63 21.66 3.68
C GLY A 90 -9.68 20.81 4.38
N VAL A 91 -9.56 19.49 4.28
CA VAL A 91 -10.52 18.53 4.82
C VAL A 91 -10.15 18.13 6.24
N PHE A 92 -11.15 18.23 7.13
CA PHE A 92 -11.11 17.69 8.48
C PHE A 92 -11.96 16.41 8.54
N VAL A 93 -11.34 15.27 8.84
CA VAL A 93 -12.03 13.99 8.99
C VAL A 93 -12.64 13.93 10.40
N GLU A 94 -13.96 13.76 10.46
CA GLU A 94 -14.74 13.75 11.70
C GLU A 94 -14.97 12.33 12.24
N SER A 95 -15.07 11.35 11.35
CA SER A 95 -15.16 9.94 11.70
C SER A 95 -14.52 9.03 10.65
N ILE A 96 -14.10 7.85 11.10
CA ILE A 96 -13.70 6.73 10.26
C ILE A 96 -14.41 5.49 10.80
N ALA A 97 -15.21 4.86 9.93
CA ALA A 97 -16.18 3.83 10.30
C ALA A 97 -17.09 4.33 11.43
N GLU A 98 -17.21 3.59 12.53
CA GLU A 98 -18.09 3.88 13.65
C GLU A 98 -17.49 4.87 14.69
N ILE A 99 -16.22 5.26 14.53
CA ILE A 99 -15.49 6.01 15.56
C ILE A 99 -15.44 7.49 15.20
N LYS A 100 -16.02 8.31 16.08
CA LYS A 100 -16.12 9.76 15.92
C LYS A 100 -15.13 10.50 16.81
N ASN A 101 -14.58 11.60 16.30
CA ASN A 101 -13.78 12.54 17.08
C ASN A 101 -14.47 12.97 18.38
N GLY A 102 -13.69 13.11 19.45
CA GLY A 102 -14.17 13.51 20.78
C GLY A 102 -14.59 12.34 21.68
N MET A 103 -14.78 11.13 21.16
CA MET A 103 -14.96 9.94 22.01
C MET A 103 -13.69 9.73 22.85
N ASP A 104 -13.86 9.61 24.17
CA ASP A 104 -12.78 9.45 25.14
C ASP A 104 -11.65 10.50 25.04
N ASN A 105 -11.98 11.73 24.63
CA ASN A 105 -11.01 12.81 24.39
C ASN A 105 -9.93 12.46 23.34
N LYS A 106 -10.28 11.59 22.38
CA LYS A 106 -9.43 11.18 21.27
C LYS A 106 -9.90 11.76 19.94
N TYR A 107 -8.97 11.89 19.02
CA TYR A 107 -9.17 12.48 17.71
C TYR A 107 -8.39 11.71 16.65
N TRP A 108 -8.98 11.61 15.46
CA TRP A 108 -8.35 11.08 14.26
C TRP A 108 -7.24 12.02 13.81
N GLN A 109 -6.04 11.45 13.75
CA GLN A 109 -4.81 12.10 13.30
C GLN A 109 -4.13 11.19 12.28
N TYR A 110 -3.30 11.74 11.39
CA TYR A 110 -2.66 10.94 10.35
C TYR A 110 -1.15 11.20 10.25
N TRP A 111 -0.41 10.17 9.87
CA TRP A 111 1.03 10.20 9.63
C TRP A 111 1.34 9.67 8.25
N VAL A 112 2.42 10.18 7.65
CA VAL A 112 3.02 9.64 6.43
C VAL A 112 4.48 9.32 6.72
N ASN A 113 4.88 8.07 6.56
CA ASN A 113 6.22 7.57 6.85
C ASN A 113 6.72 7.89 8.28
N GLY A 114 5.80 7.90 9.24
CA GLY A 114 6.10 8.21 10.65
C GLY A 114 6.13 9.70 11.00
N GLU A 115 5.92 10.60 10.02
CA GLU A 115 5.86 12.05 10.23
C GLU A 115 4.41 12.55 10.24
N LEU A 116 4.08 13.45 11.18
CA LEU A 116 2.79 14.14 11.26
C LEU A 116 2.83 15.37 10.34
N PRO A 117 2.14 15.38 9.18
CA PRO A 117 2.28 16.50 8.25
C PRO A 117 1.54 17.75 8.73
N MET A 118 2.09 18.93 8.43
CA MET A 118 1.51 20.24 8.79
C MET A 118 0.42 20.73 7.82
N VAL A 119 -0.14 19.84 7.01
CA VAL A 119 -1.18 20.13 6.02
C VAL A 119 -2.37 19.20 6.23
N ALA A 120 -3.54 19.56 5.72
CA ALA A 120 -4.71 18.69 5.76
C ALA A 120 -4.52 17.46 4.86
N ALA A 121 -5.22 16.36 5.18
CA ALA A 121 -5.06 15.07 4.49
C ALA A 121 -5.44 15.13 3.00
N ASP A 122 -6.28 16.07 2.59
CA ASP A 122 -6.62 16.34 1.18
C ASP A 122 -5.54 17.08 0.40
N LYS A 123 -4.51 17.58 1.09
CA LYS A 123 -3.37 18.31 0.50
C LYS A 123 -2.07 17.54 0.56
N LYS A 124 -1.99 16.51 1.42
CA LYS A 124 -0.82 15.64 1.49
C LYS A 124 -0.86 14.62 0.37
N GLU A 125 -0.12 14.89 -0.71
CA GLU A 125 0.11 13.94 -1.79
C GLU A 125 0.82 12.68 -1.28
N ILE A 126 0.45 11.56 -1.89
CA ILE A 126 0.98 10.23 -1.61
C ILE A 126 1.78 9.72 -2.79
N LYS A 127 2.92 9.11 -2.47
CA LYS A 127 3.79 8.45 -3.42
C LYS A 127 3.73 6.95 -3.25
N GLU A 128 4.07 6.26 -4.33
CA GLU A 128 4.33 4.83 -4.31
C GLU A 128 5.31 4.48 -3.18
N GLY A 129 4.96 3.45 -2.40
CA GLY A 129 5.77 2.95 -1.30
C GLY A 129 5.57 3.68 0.03
N ASP A 130 4.79 4.77 0.06
CA ASP A 130 4.48 5.47 1.30
C ASP A 130 3.71 4.57 2.28
N LYS A 131 3.93 4.83 3.57
CA LYS A 131 3.16 4.28 4.67
C LYS A 131 2.30 5.39 5.27
N VAL A 132 0.99 5.22 5.22
CA VAL A 132 0.01 6.11 5.84
C VAL A 132 -0.55 5.44 7.08
N GLU A 133 -0.64 6.18 8.18
CA GLU A 133 -1.25 5.72 9.42
C GLU A 133 -2.30 6.73 9.89
N TRP A 134 -3.56 6.31 10.04
CA TRP A 134 -4.55 7.03 10.83
C TRP A 134 -4.57 6.46 12.24
N LYS A 135 -4.56 7.32 13.25
CA LYS A 135 -4.61 6.93 14.65
C LYS A 135 -5.70 7.70 15.37
N PHE A 136 -6.55 6.96 16.08
CA PHE A 136 -7.52 7.52 17.00
C PHE A 136 -6.90 7.59 18.40
N ALA A 137 -6.32 8.74 18.73
CA ALA A 137 -5.52 8.90 19.95
C ALA A 137 -5.85 10.23 20.64
N PRO A 138 -5.53 10.38 21.94
CA PRO A 138 -5.59 11.68 22.59
C PRO A 138 -4.82 12.70 21.78
N ALA A 139 -5.36 13.91 21.69
CA ALA A 139 -4.68 14.96 20.96
C ALA A 139 -3.34 15.25 21.65
N SER A 140 -2.26 15.08 20.89
CA SER A 140 -0.89 15.28 21.36
C SER A 140 -0.45 16.70 20.97
N PHE A 141 -1.01 17.71 21.63
CA PHE A 141 -0.62 19.11 21.47
C PHE A 141 0.09 19.64 22.72
#